data_AF-A0A174LAR9-F1
#
_entry.id   AF-A0A174LAR9-F1
#
_cell.length_a   1.000
_cell.length_b   1.000
_cell.length_c   1.000
_cell.angle_alpha   90.00
_cell.angle_beta   90.00
_cell.angle_gamma   90.00
#
_symmetry.space_group_name_H-M   'P 1'
#
loop_
_entity.id
_entity.type
_entity.pdbx_description
1 polymer ?
#
loop_
_entity_poly.entity_id
_entity_poly.type
_entity_poly.pdbx_seq_one_letter_code
_entity_poly.pdbx_strand_id
1 'polypeptide(L)'
;MAILTKDGKAVDLSRGLQLGEIKDFKSRGLKKTKKGDIFECGNLEILLKNGVSLSQYIMVSPYNKYLFYKFVKAVGLEHKIDEYVDFPFCEMFDKEIVVELDYESVRGGRYLNVINVYSLEEAEEFIQYQKARDELKRRNGMLGMNFIEMVKERRAEIASNFNNTQEVEVNENEVTFGNEYEEFIGI
;
A
#
# COMPACT_ATOMS: atom_id res chain seq x y z
N MET A 1 16.08 4.12 10.23
CA MET A 1 16.02 2.66 10.39
C MET A 1 15.28 2.36 11.66
N ALA A 2 14.14 1.71 11.55
CA ALA A 2 13.46 1.13 12.69
C ALA A 2 14.27 -0.07 13.17
N ILE A 3 14.43 -0.22 14.49
CA ILE A 3 15.02 -1.41 15.09
C ILE A 3 13.85 -2.26 15.58
N LEU A 4 13.79 -3.49 15.09
CA LEU A 4 12.70 -4.42 15.36
C LEU A 4 13.23 -5.56 16.20
N THR A 5 12.70 -5.75 17.40
CA THR A 5 13.10 -6.83 18.29
C THR A 5 11.91 -7.59 18.85
N LYS A 6 12.09 -8.89 19.07
CA LYS A 6 11.15 -9.73 19.81
C LYS A 6 11.95 -10.62 20.74
N ASP A 7 11.58 -10.65 22.01
CA ASP A 7 12.29 -11.40 23.06
C ASP A 7 13.81 -11.08 23.09
N GLY A 8 14.16 -9.81 22.88
CA GLY A 8 15.54 -9.31 22.86
C GLY A 8 16.34 -9.63 21.59
N LYS A 9 15.75 -10.31 20.59
CA LYS A 9 16.42 -10.65 19.33
C LYS A 9 15.92 -9.80 18.18
N ALA A 10 16.81 -9.43 17.27
CA ALA A 10 16.43 -8.74 16.04
C ALA A 10 15.51 -9.64 15.20
N VAL A 11 14.46 -9.06 14.62
CA VAL A 11 13.49 -9.75 13.77
C VAL A 11 13.20 -8.95 12.52
N ASP A 12 12.88 -9.65 11.43
CA ASP A 12 12.33 -9.03 10.24
C ASP A 12 10.80 -8.99 10.31
N LEU A 13 10.22 -7.91 9.79
CA LEU A 13 8.79 -7.76 9.61
C LEU A 13 8.47 -7.46 8.15
N SER A 14 7.30 -7.90 7.68
CA SER A 14 6.82 -7.51 6.36
C SER A 14 6.44 -6.02 6.34
N ARG A 15 6.60 -5.39 5.18
CA ARG A 15 6.04 -4.07 4.89
C ARG A 15 4.52 -4.03 5.08
N GLY A 16 3.98 -2.82 5.25
CA GLY A 16 2.54 -2.55 5.35
C GLY A 16 2.15 -1.91 6.67
N LEU A 17 0.85 -1.87 6.92
CA LEU A 17 0.26 -1.26 8.11
C LEU A 17 0.40 -2.20 9.32
N GLN A 18 0.88 -1.67 10.43
CA GLN A 18 1.02 -2.37 11.70
C GLN A 18 0.40 -1.55 12.81
N LEU A 19 -0.49 -2.17 13.58
CA LEU A 19 -1.07 -1.56 14.78
C LEU A 19 -0.12 -1.75 15.96
N GLY A 20 0.15 -0.66 16.67
CA GLY A 20 0.97 -0.68 17.87
C GLY A 20 0.57 0.42 18.85
N GLU A 21 1.27 0.41 19.97
CA GLU A 21 1.03 1.30 21.10
C GLU A 21 2.35 1.98 21.48
N ILE A 22 2.32 3.29 21.69
CA ILE A 22 3.52 4.05 22.09
C ILE A 22 3.81 3.75 23.56
N LYS A 23 5.04 3.37 23.89
CA LYS A 23 5.41 2.96 25.25
C LYS A 23 6.37 3.89 25.95
N ASP A 24 7.32 4.46 25.22
CA ASP A 24 8.37 5.26 25.83
C ASP A 24 9.04 6.17 24.79
N PHE A 25 9.75 7.18 25.27
CA PHE A 25 10.66 7.98 24.47
C PHE A 25 12.02 8.08 25.16
N LYS A 26 13.04 7.51 24.52
CA LYS A 26 14.42 7.52 25.02
C LYS A 26 15.20 8.65 24.37
N SER A 27 15.33 9.76 25.08
CA SER A 27 16.12 10.91 24.65
C SER A 27 17.58 10.52 24.37
N ARG A 28 18.13 11.05 23.29
CA ARG A 28 19.54 10.97 22.90
C ARG A 28 20.21 12.35 22.89
N GLY A 29 19.55 13.35 23.49
CA GLY A 29 20.02 14.73 23.55
C GLY A 29 19.66 15.55 22.31
N LEU A 30 20.39 16.63 22.12
CA LEU A 30 20.09 17.65 21.11
C LEU A 30 20.81 17.41 19.79
N LYS A 31 20.14 17.74 18.68
CA LYS A 31 20.69 17.67 17.33
C LYS A 31 20.49 18.99 16.60
N LYS A 32 21.58 19.49 16.00
CA LYS A 32 21.57 20.69 15.15
C LYS A 32 21.30 20.31 13.70
N THR A 33 20.38 21.01 13.04
CA THR A 33 20.12 20.85 11.60
C THR A 33 21.14 21.65 10.77
N LYS A 34 21.21 21.39 9.46
CA LYS A 34 22.05 22.18 8.54
C LYS A 34 21.69 23.68 8.51
N LYS A 35 20.43 24.01 8.83
CA LYS A 35 19.94 25.40 8.85
C LYS A 35 20.26 26.13 10.16
N GLY A 36 20.72 25.42 11.18
CA GLY A 36 21.08 25.99 12.47
C GLY A 36 20.11 25.65 13.60
N ASP A 37 18.90 25.18 13.28
CA ASP A 37 17.88 24.80 14.27
C ASP A 37 18.38 23.67 15.19
N ILE A 38 17.97 23.69 16.45
CA ILE A 38 18.33 22.68 17.44
C ILE A 38 17.05 22.03 17.94
N PHE A 39 17.00 20.70 17.89
CA PHE A 39 15.86 19.90 18.33
C PHE A 39 16.32 18.79 19.26
N GLU A 40 15.47 18.41 20.21
CA GLU A 40 15.63 17.13 20.88
C GLU A 40 15.52 15.98 19.87
N CYS A 41 16.23 14.89 20.11
CA CYS A 41 16.09 13.66 19.35
C CYS A 41 16.21 12.45 20.25
N GLY A 42 15.66 11.33 19.82
CA GLY A 42 15.61 10.12 20.62
C GLY A 42 15.00 8.98 19.83
N ASN A 43 14.67 7.89 20.52
CA ASN A 43 13.89 6.81 19.93
C ASN A 43 12.54 6.74 20.61
N LEU A 44 11.50 6.75 19.79
CA LEU A 44 10.16 6.43 20.20
C LEU A 44 10.02 4.90 20.19
N GLU A 45 9.63 4.34 21.33
CA GLU A 45 9.44 2.91 21.52
C GLU A 45 7.97 2.58 21.34
N ILE A 46 7.68 1.62 20.46
CA ILE A 46 6.33 1.22 20.08
C ILE A 46 6.23 -0.30 20.22
N LEU A 47 5.20 -0.78 20.92
CA LEU A 47 4.89 -2.21 21.00
C LEU A 47 3.83 -2.54 19.95
N LEU A 48 4.20 -3.31 18.94
CA LEU A 48 3.27 -3.80 17.92
C LEU A 48 2.37 -4.91 18.49
N LYS A 49 1.13 -5.04 18.00
CA LYS A 49 0.17 -6.06 18.47
C LYS A 49 0.65 -7.51 18.35
N ASN A 50 1.62 -7.77 17.46
CA ASN A 50 2.24 -9.09 17.30
C ASN A 50 3.37 -9.38 18.31
N GLY A 51 3.57 -8.49 19.29
CA GLY A 51 4.58 -8.58 20.34
C GLY A 51 5.98 -8.13 19.93
N VAL A 52 6.15 -7.52 18.75
CA VAL A 52 7.44 -6.95 18.32
C VAL A 52 7.59 -5.55 18.92
N SER A 53 8.74 -5.29 19.54
CA SER A 53 9.17 -3.96 19.95
C SER A 53 9.81 -3.26 18.75
N LEU A 54 9.29 -2.08 18.42
CA LEU A 54 9.77 -1.22 17.36
C LEU A 54 10.36 0.05 17.98
N SER A 55 11.66 0.27 17.80
CA SER A 55 12.36 1.48 18.22
C SER A 55 12.64 2.35 17.00
N GLN A 56 12.03 3.53 16.94
CA GLN A 56 12.13 4.45 15.81
C GLN A 56 12.82 5.74 16.22
N TYR A 57 13.95 6.05 15.58
CA TYR A 57 14.60 7.33 15.77
C TYR A 57 13.70 8.47 15.25
N ILE A 58 13.49 9.47 16.10
CA ILE A 58 12.76 10.70 15.78
C ILE A 58 13.55 11.93 16.20
N MET A 59 13.38 13.00 15.43
CA MET A 59 13.80 14.35 15.79
C MET A 59 12.54 15.15 16.11
N VAL A 60 12.48 15.76 17.27
CA VAL A 60 11.32 16.47 17.82
C VAL A 60 11.18 17.80 17.09
N SER A 61 10.63 17.76 15.87
CA SER A 61 10.52 18.93 15.00
C SER A 61 9.06 19.20 14.62
N PRO A 62 8.61 20.46 14.67
CA PRO A 62 7.20 20.81 14.43
C PRO A 62 6.78 20.73 12.95
N TYR A 63 7.71 20.40 12.05
CA TYR A 63 7.46 20.43 10.62
C TYR A 63 6.71 19.17 10.15
N ASN A 64 5.58 19.35 9.46
CA ASN A 64 4.67 18.29 9.02
C ASN A 64 5.30 17.13 8.23
N LYS A 65 6.40 17.40 7.51
CA LYS A 65 7.13 16.39 6.75
C LYS A 65 7.91 15.40 7.61
N TYR A 66 8.18 15.70 8.88
CA TYR A 66 8.95 14.84 9.76
C TYR A 66 8.06 13.86 10.51
N LEU A 67 8.67 12.74 10.88
CA LEU A 67 7.95 11.64 11.50
C LEU A 67 7.38 12.00 12.89
N PHE A 68 8.06 12.86 13.64
CA PHE A 68 7.53 13.35 14.93
C PHE A 68 6.15 14.00 14.79
N TYR A 69 6.00 14.94 13.84
CA TYR A 69 4.71 15.60 13.61
C TYR A 69 3.62 14.57 13.28
N LYS A 70 3.93 13.57 12.45
CA LYS A 70 2.99 12.50 12.09
C LYS A 70 2.55 11.69 13.31
N PHE A 71 3.47 11.34 14.22
CA PHE A 71 3.11 10.67 15.47
C PHE A 71 2.20 11.54 16.32
N VAL A 72 2.56 12.82 16.51
CA VAL A 72 1.80 13.76 17.35
C VAL A 72 0.39 14.00 16.79
N LYS A 73 0.26 14.14 15.47
CA LYS A 73 -1.03 14.22 14.78
C LYS A 73 -1.86 12.96 15.00
N ALA A 74 -1.28 11.78 14.79
CA ALA A 74 -1.98 10.50 14.93
C ALA A 74 -2.57 10.29 16.33
N VAL A 75 -1.97 10.90 17.36
CA VAL A 75 -2.43 10.84 18.74
C VAL A 75 -3.24 12.07 19.20
N GLY A 76 -3.60 12.97 18.28
CA GLY A 76 -4.44 14.14 18.55
C GLY A 76 -3.76 15.26 19.36
N LEU A 77 -2.43 15.30 19.40
CA LEU A 77 -1.66 16.27 20.19
C LEU A 77 -1.02 17.37 19.32
N GLU A 78 -1.47 17.54 18.07
CA GLU A 78 -0.90 18.52 17.13
C GLU A 78 -0.94 19.97 17.64
N HIS A 79 -1.94 20.30 18.45
CA HIS A 79 -2.07 21.61 19.10
C HIS A 79 -0.97 21.90 20.12
N LYS A 80 -0.26 20.88 20.63
CA LYS A 80 0.86 21.02 21.57
C LYS A 80 2.23 21.16 20.89
N ILE A 81 2.27 21.13 19.56
CA ILE A 81 3.52 21.21 18.80
C ILE A 81 4.18 22.59 18.94
N ASP A 82 3.41 23.63 19.26
CA ASP A 82 3.95 24.96 19.53
C ASP A 82 4.83 25.02 20.80
N GLU A 83 4.71 24.04 21.70
CA GLU A 83 5.46 23.90 22.96
C GLU A 83 6.72 23.02 22.83
N TYR A 84 7.34 22.99 21.63
CA TYR A 84 8.36 22.00 21.23
C TYR A 84 9.62 21.92 22.12
N VAL A 85 9.88 22.92 22.96
CA VAL A 85 11.05 22.94 23.85
C VAL A 85 10.93 21.87 24.93
N ASP A 86 9.70 21.59 25.39
CA ASP A 86 9.40 20.65 26.49
C ASP A 86 8.16 19.81 26.14
N PHE A 87 8.13 19.21 24.94
CA PHE A 87 6.96 18.45 24.51
C PHE A 87 6.63 17.30 25.51
N PRO A 88 5.39 17.19 25.99
CA PRO A 88 5.02 16.25 27.05
C PRO A 88 4.84 14.82 26.50
N PHE A 89 5.96 14.12 26.26
CA PHE A 89 5.96 12.76 25.68
C PHE A 89 5.08 11.76 26.45
N CYS A 90 4.97 11.93 27.77
CA CYS A 90 4.11 11.10 28.60
C CYS A 90 2.65 11.07 28.13
N GLU A 91 2.16 12.12 27.47
CA GLU A 91 0.81 12.18 26.93
C GLU A 91 0.62 11.39 25.63
N MET A 92 1.71 10.95 25.00
CA MET A 92 1.67 10.05 23.86
C MET A 92 1.64 8.59 24.29
N PHE A 93 2.07 8.27 25.50
CA PHE A 93 2.21 6.90 25.96
C PHE A 93 0.84 6.22 26.10
N ASP A 94 0.85 4.92 25.87
CA ASP A 94 -0.29 4.01 25.83
C ASP A 94 -1.37 4.35 24.78
N LYS A 95 -1.09 5.32 23.89
CA LYS A 95 -1.95 5.60 22.75
C LYS A 95 -1.70 4.62 21.61
N GLU A 96 -2.79 4.08 21.08
CA GLU A 96 -2.77 3.23 19.90
C GLU A 96 -2.60 4.05 18.62
N ILE A 97 -1.76 3.56 17.72
CA ILE A 97 -1.45 4.16 16.42
C ILE A 97 -1.26 3.07 15.37
N VAL A 98 -1.42 3.44 14.10
CA VAL A 98 -1.04 2.56 12.99
C VAL A 98 0.20 3.12 12.30
N VAL A 99 1.27 2.33 12.26
CA VAL A 99 2.50 2.68 11.54
C VAL A 99 2.53 1.99 10.19
N GLU A 100 3.01 2.69 9.18
CA GLU A 100 3.28 2.11 7.86
C GLU A 100 4.76 1.85 7.71
N LEU A 101 5.09 0.58 7.47
CA LEU A 101 6.45 0.12 7.27
C LEU A 101 6.73 -0.09 5.79
N ASP A 102 7.83 0.46 5.30
CA ASP A 102 8.34 0.16 3.96
C ASP A 102 9.87 0.18 3.92
N TYR A 103 10.43 -0.38 2.85
CA TYR A 103 11.87 -0.44 2.65
C TYR A 103 12.40 0.88 2.10
N GLU A 104 13.21 1.56 2.89
CA GLU A 104 13.96 2.73 2.47
C GLU A 104 15.28 2.31 1.82
N SER A 105 15.55 2.81 0.62
CA SER A 105 16.79 2.56 -0.11
C SER A 105 17.84 3.63 0.22
N VAL A 106 18.98 3.20 0.73
CA VAL A 106 20.15 4.05 0.97
C VAL A 106 21.38 3.50 0.24
N ARG A 107 22.46 4.30 0.16
CA ARG A 107 23.71 3.88 -0.50
C ARG A 107 24.30 2.56 0.02
N GLY A 108 23.96 2.15 1.24
CA GLY A 108 24.45 0.92 1.88
C GLY A 108 23.47 -0.26 1.89
N GLY A 109 22.31 -0.17 1.22
CA GLY A 109 21.32 -1.25 1.17
C GLY A 109 19.89 -0.77 1.36
N ARG A 110 18.99 -1.70 1.67
CA ARG A 110 17.58 -1.42 1.97
C ARG A 110 17.27 -1.87 3.38
N TYR A 111 16.58 -1.05 4.14
CA TYR A 111 16.14 -1.39 5.50
C TYR A 111 14.68 -1.01 5.70
N LEU A 112 14.00 -1.75 6.57
CA LEU A 112 12.62 -1.43 6.92
C LEU A 112 12.59 -0.19 7.82
N ASN A 113 11.70 0.75 7.52
CA ASN A 113 11.56 1.98 8.25
C ASN A 113 10.09 2.37 8.39
N VAL A 114 9.77 3.16 9.41
CA VAL A 114 8.46 3.79 9.51
C VAL A 114 8.42 4.95 8.50
N ILE A 115 7.54 4.86 7.51
CA ILE A 115 7.36 5.89 6.48
C ILE A 115 6.17 6.80 6.77
N ASN A 116 5.15 6.29 7.47
CA ASN A 116 3.98 7.04 7.86
C ASN A 116 3.37 6.54 9.17
N VAL A 117 2.52 7.38 9.76
CA VAL A 117 1.77 7.09 10.99
C VAL A 117 0.37 7.64 10.80
N TYR A 118 -0.62 6.88 11.25
CA TYR A 118 -2.04 7.18 11.12
C TYR A 118 -2.71 7.04 12.49
N SER A 119 -3.77 7.83 12.71
CA SER A 119 -4.72 7.53 13.78
C SER A 119 -5.46 6.20 13.48
N LEU A 120 -6.13 5.64 14.47
CA LEU A 120 -6.97 4.45 14.26
C LEU A 120 -8.07 4.71 13.22
N GLU A 121 -8.70 5.88 13.29
CA GLU A 121 -9.76 6.32 12.38
C GLU A 121 -9.26 6.41 10.94
N GLU A 122 -8.12 7.10 10.72
CA GLU A 122 -7.48 7.20 9.40
C GLU A 122 -7.14 5.79 8.86
N ALA A 123 -6.60 4.92 9.71
CA ALA A 123 -6.21 3.57 9.31
C ALA A 123 -7.41 2.70 8.89
N GLU A 124 -8.56 2.84 9.53
CA GLU A 124 -9.79 2.15 9.14
C GLU A 124 -10.23 2.53 7.73
N GLU A 125 -10.17 3.82 7.37
CA GLU A 125 -10.46 4.30 6.03
C GLU A 125 -9.52 3.66 5.00
N PHE A 126 -8.22 3.58 5.29
CA PHE A 126 -7.24 2.94 4.40
C PHE A 126 -7.50 1.44 4.23
N ILE A 127 -7.88 0.73 5.29
CA ILE A 127 -8.21 -0.69 5.24
C ILE A 127 -9.47 -0.92 4.40
N GLN A 128 -10.52 -0.09 4.58
CA GLN A 128 -11.75 -0.17 3.80
C GLN A 128 -11.49 0.10 2.32
N TYR A 129 -10.72 1.14 2.00
CA TYR A 129 -10.34 1.46 0.63
C TYR A 129 -9.58 0.32 -0.05
N GLN A 130 -8.62 -0.31 0.66
CA GLN A 130 -7.89 -1.47 0.14
C GLN A 130 -8.81 -2.66 -0.15
N LYS A 131 -9.74 -2.98 0.77
CA LYS A 131 -10.74 -4.05 0.57
C LYS A 131 -11.60 -3.79 -0.67
N ALA A 132 -12.13 -2.57 -0.82
CA ALA A 132 -12.94 -2.20 -1.97
C ALA A 132 -12.17 -2.30 -3.29
N ARG A 133 -10.90 -1.88 -3.29
CA ARG A 133 -10.00 -1.99 -4.46
C ARG A 133 -9.73 -3.44 -4.84
N ASP A 134 -9.48 -4.31 -3.86
CA ASP A 134 -9.21 -5.72 -4.11
C ASP A 134 -10.46 -6.49 -4.55
N GLU A 135 -11.64 -6.12 -4.06
CA GLU A 135 -12.92 -6.61 -4.57
C GLU A 135 -13.18 -6.17 -6.01
N LEU A 136 -12.89 -4.92 -6.36
CA LEU A 136 -12.97 -4.44 -7.74
C LEU A 136 -12.03 -5.22 -8.66
N LYS A 137 -10.79 -5.45 -8.24
CA LYS A 137 -9.83 -6.28 -9.01
C LYS A 137 -10.33 -7.71 -9.19
N ARG A 138 -10.88 -8.34 -8.13
CA ARG A 138 -11.46 -9.69 -8.22
C ARG A 138 -12.63 -9.73 -9.19
N ARG A 139 -13.56 -8.77 -9.11
CA ARG A 139 -14.69 -8.65 -10.06
C ARG A 139 -14.22 -8.49 -11.50
N ASN A 140 -13.27 -7.59 -11.74
CA ASN A 140 -12.72 -7.36 -13.08
C ASN A 140 -11.97 -8.60 -13.61
N GLY A 141 -11.24 -9.31 -12.75
CA GLY A 141 -10.60 -10.59 -13.11
C GLY A 141 -11.61 -11.68 -13.48
N MET A 142 -12.71 -11.78 -12.73
CA MET A 142 -13.78 -12.74 -12.99
C MET A 142 -14.53 -12.43 -14.30
N LEU A 143 -14.79 -11.15 -14.59
CA LEU A 143 -15.33 -10.72 -15.88
C LEU A 143 -14.38 -11.07 -17.04
N GLY A 144 -13.07 -10.92 -16.83
CA GLY A 144 -12.06 -11.32 -17.81
C GLY A 144 -12.05 -12.82 -18.09
N MET A 145 -12.18 -13.67 -17.06
CA MET A 145 -12.28 -15.13 -17.24
C MET A 145 -13.55 -15.52 -17.99
N ASN A 146 -14.71 -14.95 -17.62
CA ASN A 146 -15.98 -15.21 -18.30
C ASN A 146 -15.93 -14.84 -19.79
N PHE A 147 -15.27 -13.71 -20.12
CA PHE A 147 -15.07 -13.32 -21.51
C PHE A 147 -14.19 -14.31 -22.28
N ILE A 148 -13.11 -14.81 -21.67
CA ILE A 148 -12.23 -15.81 -22.28
C ILE A 148 -12.97 -17.13 -22.52
N GLU A 149 -13.79 -17.59 -21.57
CA GLU A 149 -14.61 -18.80 -21.72
C GLU A 149 -15.62 -18.64 -22.86
N MET A 150 -16.37 -17.54 -22.89
CA MET A 150 -17.32 -17.25 -23.98
C MET A 150 -16.66 -17.23 -25.37
N VAL A 151 -15.44 -16.68 -25.49
CA VAL A 151 -14.69 -16.70 -26.76
C VAL A 151 -14.23 -18.11 -27.14
N LYS A 152 -13.85 -18.93 -26.16
CA LYS A 152 -13.50 -20.35 -26.41
C LYS A 152 -14.70 -21.16 -26.87
N GLU A 153 -15.85 -20.98 -26.23
CA GLU A 153 -17.11 -21.63 -26.62
C GLU A 153 -17.51 -21.27 -28.05
N ARG A 154 -17.52 -19.98 -28.39
CA ARG A 154 -17.79 -19.54 -29.78
C ARG A 154 -16.80 -20.11 -30.80
N ARG A 155 -15.51 -20.21 -30.46
CA ARG A 155 -14.51 -20.84 -31.35
C ARG A 155 -14.77 -22.34 -31.52
N ALA A 156 -15.19 -23.03 -30.46
CA ALA A 156 -15.54 -24.44 -30.53
C ALA A 156 -16.82 -24.67 -31.36
N GLU A 157 -17.83 -23.82 -31.23
CA GLU A 157 -19.05 -23.85 -32.07
C GLU A 157 -18.73 -23.62 -33.55
N ILE A 158 -17.91 -22.62 -33.87
CA ILE A 158 -17.47 -22.37 -35.25
C ILE A 158 -16.70 -23.56 -35.82
N ALA A 159 -15.79 -24.16 -35.04
CA ALA A 159 -15.04 -25.35 -35.46
C ALA A 159 -15.94 -26.59 -35.63
N SER A 160 -16.94 -26.77 -34.78
CA SER A 160 -17.94 -27.84 -34.90
C SER A 160 -18.83 -27.65 -36.13
N ASN A 161 -19.25 -26.41 -36.42
CA ASN A 161 -20.05 -26.11 -37.59
C ASN A 161 -19.24 -26.26 -38.88
N PHE A 162 -17.94 -25.92 -38.88
CA PHE A 162 -17.05 -26.19 -40.02
C PHE A 162 -16.89 -27.68 -40.34
N ASN A 163 -16.82 -28.53 -39.30
CA ASN A 163 -16.73 -29.98 -39.49
C ASN A 163 -18.05 -30.59 -39.98
N ASN A 164 -19.20 -29.99 -39.67
CA ASN A 164 -20.51 -30.46 -40.15
C ASN A 164 -20.84 -30.04 -41.59
N THR A 165 -20.15 -29.04 -42.16
CA THR A 165 -20.41 -28.56 -43.54
C THR A 165 -19.51 -29.23 -44.59
N GLN A 166 -18.60 -30.13 -44.21
CA GLN A 166 -17.77 -30.89 -45.17
C GLN A 166 -18.46 -32.12 -45.78
N GLU A 167 -19.70 -32.45 -45.40
CA GLU A 167 -20.52 -33.51 -46.02
C GLU A 167 -21.64 -33.00 -46.94
N VAL A 168 -21.39 -31.93 -47.70
CA VAL A 168 -22.28 -31.57 -48.82
C VAL A 168 -21.47 -31.61 -50.11
N GLU A 169 -21.67 -32.68 -50.89
CA GLU A 169 -21.25 -32.76 -52.29
C GLU A 169 -21.82 -31.55 -53.05
N VAL A 170 -20.94 -30.63 -53.45
CA VAL A 170 -21.30 -29.54 -54.35
C VAL A 170 -21.18 -30.08 -55.77
N ASN A 171 -22.33 -30.33 -56.40
CA ASN A 171 -22.42 -30.56 -57.83
C ASN A 171 -21.86 -29.33 -58.55
N GLU A 172 -20.80 -29.52 -59.33
CA GLU A 172 -20.25 -28.52 -60.23
C GLU A 172 -21.29 -28.20 -61.30
N ASN A 173 -21.97 -27.05 -61.19
CA ASN A 173 -22.35 -26.25 -62.36
C ASN A 173 -22.88 -24.86 -61.96
N GLU A 174 -22.45 -23.90 -62.76
CA GLU A 174 -22.85 -22.49 -62.86
C GLU A 174 -22.19 -21.46 -61.92
N VAL A 175 -21.11 -20.94 -62.48
CA VAL A 175 -20.41 -19.68 -62.19
C VAL A 175 -21.32 -18.48 -62.43
N THR A 176 -21.32 -17.50 -61.52
CA THR A 176 -21.26 -16.07 -61.87
C THR A 176 -20.69 -15.26 -60.70
N PHE A 177 -19.54 -14.64 -60.93
CA PHE A 177 -18.88 -13.72 -60.00
C PHE A 177 -19.59 -12.36 -60.05
N GLY A 178 -20.18 -11.94 -58.92
CA GLY A 178 -20.62 -10.57 -58.67
C GLY A 178 -19.69 -9.89 -57.67
N ASN A 179 -18.88 -8.94 -58.17
CA ASN A 179 -18.06 -8.04 -57.37
C ASN A 179 -18.93 -6.95 -56.75
N GLU A 180 -19.09 -6.90 -55.43
CA GLU A 180 -19.51 -5.68 -54.72
C GLU A 180 -18.71 -5.54 -53.41
N TYR A 181 -17.42 -5.22 -53.58
CA TYR A 181 -16.69 -4.40 -52.61
C TYR A 181 -17.08 -2.94 -52.91
N GLU A 182 -18.07 -2.40 -52.22
CA GLU A 182 -18.26 -0.96 -51.98
C GLU A 182 -19.57 -0.73 -51.23
N GLU A 183 -19.56 -0.87 -49.91
CA GLU A 183 -20.32 0.00 -49.01
C GLU A 183 -19.86 -0.27 -47.57
N PHE A 184 -19.70 0.80 -46.79
CA PHE A 184 -19.28 0.83 -45.38
C PHE A 184 -17.78 0.89 -45.07
N ILE A 185 -17.02 1.70 -45.81
CA ILE A 185 -16.02 2.57 -45.15
C ILE A 185 -16.55 3.99 -45.25
N GLY A 186 -17.35 4.37 -44.26
CA GLY A 186 -17.59 5.76 -43.92
C GLY A 186 -16.54 6.20 -42.91
N ILE A 187 -15.36 6.62 -43.41
CA ILE A 187 -14.38 7.59 -42.90
C ILE A 187 -13.23 7.64 -43.92
#